data_AF-A0A2V3VKX9-F1
#
_entry.id   AF-A0A2V3VKX9-F1
#
_cell.length_a   1.000
_cell.length_b   1.000
_cell.length_c   1.000
_cell.angle_alpha   90.00
_cell.angle_beta   90.00
_cell.angle_gamma   90.00
#
_symmetry.space_group_name_H-M   'P 1'
#
loop_
_entity.id
_entity.type
_entity.pdbx_description
1 polymer ?
#
loop_
_entity_poly.entity_id
_entity_poly.type
_entity_poly.pdbx_seq_one_letter_code
_entity_poly.pdbx_strand_id
1 'polypeptide(L)'
;MFNNEKEEKKRFIQEFVPGKQLTLSHLIANPNDDLFQMLGIEKAGALGIMTCTPSETVIIAGDIATKSANVHLGFLDRFTGSLVVVGDVSEVETALIEINRFLAENLGYTPSNITKS
;
A
#
# COMPACT_ATOMS: atom_id res chain seq x y z
N MET A 1 -29.36 -44.09 -18.98
CA MET A 1 -29.28 -42.87 -19.82
C MET A 1 -28.93 -41.73 -18.88
N PHE A 2 -27.66 -41.29 -18.84
CA PHE A 2 -27.25 -40.14 -18.03
C PHE A 2 -27.24 -38.93 -18.95
N ASN A 3 -28.17 -38.00 -18.75
CA ASN A 3 -28.18 -36.72 -19.45
C ASN A 3 -26.99 -35.89 -18.96
N ASN A 4 -25.95 -35.80 -19.79
CA ASN A 4 -24.89 -34.80 -19.69
C ASN A 4 -25.37 -33.52 -20.37
N GLU A 5 -26.32 -32.82 -19.78
CA GLU A 5 -26.56 -31.42 -20.13
C GLU A 5 -25.44 -30.60 -19.49
N LYS A 6 -24.47 -30.16 -20.31
CA LYS A 6 -23.50 -29.15 -19.90
C LYS A 6 -24.28 -27.87 -19.58
N GLU A 7 -24.36 -27.49 -18.31
CA GLU A 7 -24.86 -26.16 -17.93
C GLU A 7 -24.13 -25.09 -18.75
N GLU A 8 -24.87 -24.38 -19.59
CA GLU A 8 -24.30 -23.31 -20.39
C GLU A 8 -23.87 -22.16 -19.48
N LYS A 9 -22.58 -21.80 -19.51
CA LYS A 9 -22.05 -20.65 -18.78
C LYS A 9 -22.73 -19.37 -19.27
N LYS A 10 -23.57 -18.77 -18.42
CA LYS A 10 -24.15 -17.45 -18.65
C LYS A 10 -23.03 -16.41 -18.76
N ARG A 11 -23.05 -15.63 -19.85
CA ARG A 11 -22.13 -14.51 -20.08
C ARG A 11 -22.77 -13.23 -19.55
N PHE A 12 -22.03 -12.48 -18.75
CA PHE A 12 -22.41 -11.16 -18.28
C PHE A 12 -21.33 -10.15 -18.68
N ILE A 13 -21.73 -8.93 -18.99
CA ILE A 13 -20.80 -7.81 -19.16
C ILE A 13 -20.59 -7.21 -17.76
N GLN A 14 -19.34 -7.12 -17.35
CA GLN A 14 -18.96 -6.52 -16.08
C GLN A 14 -17.94 -5.42 -16.34
N GLU A 15 -18.30 -4.21 -15.93
CA GLU A 15 -17.38 -3.07 -15.92
C GLU A 15 -16.65 -3.05 -14.58
N PHE A 16 -15.33 -2.97 -14.64
CA PHE A 16 -14.48 -2.90 -13.46
C PHE A 16 -13.97 -1.48 -13.29
N VAL A 17 -14.24 -0.90 -12.13
CA VAL A 17 -13.68 0.38 -11.70
C VAL A 17 -12.91 0.17 -10.40
N PRO A 18 -11.73 0.81 -10.23
CA PRO A 18 -10.99 0.69 -8.99
C PRO A 18 -11.75 1.36 -7.85
N GLY A 19 -11.85 0.68 -6.71
CA GLY A 19 -12.29 1.30 -5.47
C GLY A 19 -11.23 2.26 -4.92
N LYS A 20 -11.59 3.07 -3.91
CA LYS A 20 -10.67 3.92 -3.14
C LYS A 20 -10.38 3.27 -1.79
N GLN A 21 -9.27 2.58 -1.66
CA GLN A 21 -8.94 1.80 -0.47
C GLN A 21 -7.44 1.77 -0.21
N LEU A 22 -7.08 1.83 1.07
CA LEU A 22 -5.81 1.36 1.59
C LEU A 22 -6.00 -0.08 2.05
N THR A 23 -5.38 -1.02 1.33
CA THR A 23 -5.52 -2.45 1.65
C THR A 23 -4.50 -2.88 2.70
N LEU A 24 -3.31 -2.30 2.68
CA LEU A 24 -2.23 -2.58 3.62
C LEU A 24 -1.62 -1.27 4.12
N SER A 25 -1.34 -1.22 5.42
CA SER A 25 -0.47 -0.23 6.05
C SER A 25 0.31 -0.94 7.16
N HIS A 26 1.59 -1.24 6.90
CA HIS A 26 2.40 -2.09 7.76
C HIS A 26 3.76 -1.47 8.04
N LEU A 27 4.21 -1.56 9.29
CA LEU A 27 5.54 -1.17 9.73
C LEU A 27 6.37 -2.40 10.08
N ILE A 28 7.59 -2.48 9.57
CA ILE A 28 8.60 -3.44 9.99
C ILE A 28 9.67 -2.66 10.77
N ALA A 29 9.77 -2.87 12.08
CA ALA A 29 10.55 -2.00 12.96
C ALA A 29 12.06 -2.24 12.88
N ASN A 30 12.47 -3.49 12.62
CA ASN A 30 13.87 -3.88 12.48
C ASN A 30 14.01 -4.96 11.37
N PRO A 31 13.80 -4.59 10.11
CA PRO A 31 13.94 -5.48 8.95
C PRO A 31 15.35 -6.07 8.86
N ASN A 32 15.45 -7.33 8.42
CA ASN A 32 16.73 -7.96 8.10
C ASN A 32 17.40 -7.23 6.93
N ASP A 33 18.73 -7.10 6.97
CA ASP A 33 19.56 -6.46 5.95
C ASP A 33 19.29 -7.02 4.54
N ASP A 34 19.06 -8.33 4.43
CA ASP A 34 18.73 -9.01 3.17
C ASP A 34 17.47 -8.43 2.50
N LEU A 35 16.50 -7.93 3.28
CA LEU A 35 15.27 -7.34 2.75
C LEU A 35 15.56 -6.03 2.01
N PHE A 36 16.42 -5.17 2.55
CA PHE A 36 16.79 -3.93 1.87
C PHE A 36 17.52 -4.22 0.55
N GLN A 37 18.40 -5.22 0.54
CA GLN A 37 19.10 -5.65 -0.67
C GLN A 37 18.13 -6.19 -1.72
N MET A 38 17.17 -7.03 -1.34
CA MET A 38 16.15 -7.56 -2.25
C MET A 38 15.24 -6.46 -2.82
N LEU A 39 14.95 -5.44 -2.03
CA LEU A 39 14.13 -4.29 -2.43
C LEU A 39 14.93 -3.24 -3.22
N GLY A 40 16.27 -3.34 -3.26
CA GLY A 40 17.13 -2.38 -3.95
C GLY A 40 17.15 -1.00 -3.31
N ILE A 41 16.97 -0.92 -1.99
CA ILE A 41 16.89 0.32 -1.22
C ILE A 41 18.01 0.40 -0.20
N GLU A 42 18.39 1.62 0.20
CA GLU A 42 19.41 1.82 1.23
C GLU A 42 18.92 1.31 2.58
N LYS A 43 19.86 0.76 3.36
CA LYS A 43 19.59 0.28 4.72
C LYS A 43 19.14 1.44 5.61
N ALA A 44 18.04 1.25 6.33
CA ALA A 44 17.47 2.21 7.26
C ALA A 44 17.07 1.54 8.58
N GLY A 45 16.46 2.29 9.50
CA GLY A 45 15.95 1.76 10.76
C GLY A 45 14.73 0.85 10.57
N ALA A 46 13.71 1.32 9.88
CA ALA A 46 12.42 0.66 9.69
C ALA A 46 11.90 0.80 8.25
N LEU A 47 10.95 -0.07 7.89
CA LEU A 47 10.20 -0.01 6.63
C LEU A 47 8.72 0.26 6.91
N GLY A 48 8.12 1.15 6.13
CA GLY A 48 6.67 1.29 6.01
C GLY A 48 6.23 0.77 4.64
N ILE A 49 5.27 -0.15 4.62
CA ILE A 49 4.75 -0.79 3.40
C ILE A 49 3.26 -0.49 3.28
N MET A 50 2.85 0.03 2.12
CA MET A 50 1.44 0.31 1.84
C MET A 50 1.00 -0.25 0.48
N THR A 51 -0.28 -0.59 0.41
CA THR A 51 -0.94 -0.97 -0.84
C THR A 51 -2.19 -0.12 -1.02
N CYS A 52 -2.22 0.67 -2.08
CA CYS A 52 -3.26 1.63 -2.41
C CYS A 52 -4.03 1.21 -3.67
N THR A 53 -5.33 1.42 -3.67
CA THR A 53 -6.18 1.34 -4.87
C THR A 53 -7.00 2.63 -4.96
N PRO A 54 -7.05 3.32 -6.12
CA PRO A 54 -6.30 3.07 -7.35
C PRO A 54 -4.77 3.25 -7.16
N SER A 55 -3.97 2.64 -8.03
CA SER A 55 -2.51 2.55 -7.85
C SER A 55 -1.80 3.91 -7.91
N GLU A 56 -2.31 4.86 -8.69
CA GLU A 56 -1.77 6.22 -8.81
C GLU A 56 -1.77 6.98 -7.49
N THR A 57 -2.60 6.56 -6.53
CA THR A 57 -2.67 7.14 -5.17
C THR A 57 -1.32 7.12 -4.45
N VAL A 58 -0.42 6.17 -4.77
CA VAL A 58 0.90 6.11 -4.15
C VAL A 58 1.75 7.36 -4.38
N ILE A 59 1.47 8.13 -5.44
CA ILE A 59 2.12 9.43 -5.69
C ILE A 59 1.73 10.43 -4.61
N ILE A 60 0.44 10.48 -4.26
CA ILE A 60 -0.11 11.35 -3.22
C ILE A 60 0.38 10.89 -1.84
N ALA A 61 0.33 9.57 -1.59
CA ALA A 61 0.79 8.99 -0.32
C ALA A 61 2.29 9.26 -0.08
N GLY A 62 3.14 9.13 -1.11
CA GLY A 62 4.57 9.43 -1.00
C GLY A 62 4.86 10.90 -0.67
N ASP A 63 4.15 11.83 -1.32
CA ASP A 63 4.25 13.28 -1.02
C ASP A 63 3.84 13.58 0.43
N ILE A 64 2.75 12.96 0.92
CA ILE A 64 2.30 13.13 2.30
C ILE A 64 3.34 12.56 3.28
N ALA A 65 3.84 11.35 3.05
CA ALA A 65 4.85 10.72 3.92
C ALA A 65 6.05 11.64 4.16
N THR A 66 6.67 12.12 3.09
CA THR A 66 7.89 12.95 3.15
C THR A 66 7.66 14.34 3.75
N LYS A 67 6.42 14.83 3.79
CA LYS A 67 6.06 16.10 4.45
C LYS A 67 5.64 15.93 5.91
N SER A 68 5.25 14.72 6.30
CA SER A 68 4.69 14.44 7.62
C SER A 68 5.73 13.97 8.63
N ALA A 69 6.81 13.37 8.15
CA ALA A 69 7.87 12.79 8.98
C ALA A 69 9.21 12.80 8.23
N ASN A 70 10.31 12.63 8.97
CA ASN A 70 11.65 12.48 8.42
C ASN A 70 11.85 11.06 7.86
N VAL A 71 11.17 10.77 6.76
CA VAL A 71 11.24 9.51 6.01
C VAL A 71 11.70 9.74 4.58
N HIS A 72 12.31 8.72 3.99
CA HIS A 72 12.67 8.69 2.58
C HIS A 72 11.79 7.70 1.83
N LEU A 73 11.57 7.96 0.54
CA LEU A 73 10.90 7.00 -0.33
C LEU A 73 11.90 5.91 -0.70
N GLY A 74 11.67 4.68 -0.24
CA GLY A 74 12.42 3.52 -0.71
C GLY A 74 11.99 3.18 -2.14
N PHE A 75 10.69 3.01 -2.36
CA PHE A 75 10.14 2.75 -3.69
C PHE A 75 8.67 3.18 -3.80
N LEU A 76 8.25 3.56 -5.00
CA LEU A 76 6.91 4.02 -5.33
C LEU A 76 6.48 3.41 -6.66
N ASP A 77 5.42 2.60 -6.63
CA ASP A 77 4.90 1.89 -7.80
C ASP A 77 3.48 2.30 -8.16
N ARG A 78 3.36 3.19 -9.14
CA ARG A 78 2.05 3.61 -9.66
C ARG A 78 1.36 2.57 -10.54
N PHE A 79 1.99 1.44 -10.86
CA PHE A 79 1.39 0.35 -11.63
C PHE A 79 0.74 -0.68 -10.72
N THR A 80 1.37 -1.01 -9.59
CA THR A 80 0.83 -1.99 -8.62
C THR A 80 0.13 -1.34 -7.43
N GLY A 81 0.37 -0.05 -7.19
CA GLY A 81 -0.16 0.65 -6.02
C GLY A 81 0.65 0.39 -4.75
N SER A 82 1.92 -0.01 -4.89
CA SER A 82 2.81 -0.29 -3.77
C SER A 82 3.65 0.93 -3.40
N LEU A 83 3.75 1.23 -2.11
CA LEU A 83 4.63 2.27 -1.57
C LEU A 83 5.49 1.68 -0.45
N VAL A 84 6.79 1.93 -0.50
CA VAL A 84 7.74 1.62 0.56
C VAL A 84 8.42 2.91 1.02
N VAL A 85 8.29 3.22 2.30
CA VAL A 85 9.00 4.33 2.96
C VAL A 85 10.00 3.78 3.98
N VAL A 86 11.08 4.52 4.21
CA VAL A 86 12.15 4.12 5.13
C VAL A 86 12.51 5.27 6.06
N GLY A 87 12.91 4.95 7.29
CA GLY A 87 13.28 5.95 8.30
C GLY A 87 13.41 5.32 9.68
N ASP A 88 13.40 6.13 10.72
CA ASP A 88 13.28 5.62 12.10
C ASP A 88 11.87 5.09 12.36
N VAL A 89 11.73 4.16 13.31
CA VAL A 89 10.44 3.51 13.63
C VAL A 89 9.33 4.53 13.89
N SER A 90 9.60 5.57 14.68
CA SER A 90 8.61 6.61 15.00
C SER A 90 8.24 7.46 13.78
N GLU A 91 9.20 7.76 12.91
CA GLU A 91 8.99 8.56 11.71
C GLU A 91 8.17 7.78 10.67
N VAL A 92 8.48 6.49 10.48
CA VAL A 92 7.71 5.59 9.62
C VAL A 92 6.28 5.44 10.15
N GLU A 93 6.10 5.22 11.44
CA GLU A 93 4.76 5.11 12.04
C GLU A 93 3.95 6.39 11.83
N THR A 94 4.56 7.56 12.06
CA THR A 94 3.94 8.88 11.86
C THR A 94 3.52 9.05 10.40
N ALA A 95 4.39 8.71 9.44
CA ALA A 95 4.05 8.78 8.02
C ALA A 95 2.85 7.89 7.67
N LEU A 96 2.79 6.65 8.17
CA LEU A 96 1.68 5.73 7.90
C LEU A 96 0.35 6.25 8.48
N ILE A 97 0.37 6.84 9.68
CA ILE A 97 -0.80 7.44 10.33
C ILE A 97 -1.33 8.61 9.48
N GLU A 98 -0.44 9.51 9.09
CA GLU A 98 -0.80 10.73 8.36
C GLU A 98 -1.33 10.42 6.95
N ILE A 99 -0.75 9.43 6.25
CA ILE A 99 -1.28 8.96 4.97
C ILE A 99 -2.70 8.39 5.15
N ASN A 100 -2.90 7.48 6.12
CA ASN A 100 -4.23 6.89 6.35
C ASN A 100 -5.26 7.97 6.67
N ARG A 101 -4.92 8.91 7.55
CA ARG A 101 -5.80 10.00 7.94
C ARG A 101 -6.18 10.87 6.74
N PHE A 102 -5.19 11.38 6.00
CA PHE A 102 -5.45 12.27 4.87
C PHE A 102 -6.27 11.58 3.78
N LEU A 103 -5.91 10.35 3.40
CA LEU A 103 -6.64 9.65 2.33
C LEU A 103 -8.08 9.34 2.74
N ALA A 104 -8.33 8.99 4.00
CA ALA A 104 -9.68 8.77 4.51
C ALA A 104 -10.49 10.08 4.60
N GLU A 105 -9.95 11.12 5.23
CA GLU A 105 -10.67 12.35 5.53
C GLU A 105 -10.84 13.26 4.31
N ASN A 106 -9.82 13.37 3.46
CA ASN A 106 -9.81 14.33 2.35
C ASN A 106 -10.24 13.69 1.02
N LEU A 107 -9.87 12.42 0.79
CA LEU A 107 -10.15 11.74 -0.48
C LEU A 107 -11.19 10.63 -0.36
N GLY A 108 -11.72 10.36 0.85
CA GLY A 108 -12.77 9.37 1.08
C GLY A 108 -12.35 7.94 0.76
N TYR A 109 -11.12 7.56 1.13
CA TYR A 109 -10.63 6.18 1.05
C TYR A 109 -11.15 5.36 2.23
N THR A 110 -11.40 4.08 2.02
CA THR A 110 -11.48 3.12 3.12
C THR A 110 -10.06 2.92 3.68
N PRO A 111 -9.79 3.28 4.96
CA PRO A 111 -8.45 3.17 5.54
C PRO A 111 -8.11 1.73 5.91
N SER A 112 -6.83 1.48 6.20
CA SER A 112 -6.33 0.20 6.74
C SER A 112 -5.95 0.37 8.20
N ASN A 113 -5.99 -0.72 8.97
CA ASN A 113 -5.35 -0.73 10.29
C ASN A 113 -3.83 -0.74 10.11
N ILE A 114 -3.14 0.09 10.89
CA ILE A 114 -1.67 0.05 10.93
C ILE A 114 -1.24 -1.17 11.73
N THR A 115 -0.51 -2.06 11.08
CA THR A 115 0.01 -3.29 11.66
C THR A 115 1.54 -3.21 11.80
N LYS A 116 2.13 -4.00 12.70
CA LYS A 116 3.57 -3.93 13.01
C LYS A 116 4.20 -5.31 13.11
N SER A 117 5.48 -5.44 12.71
CA SER A 117 6.35 -6.60 12.95
C SER A 117 7.78 -6.22 13.31
#